data_AF-A0A4Y7L3F8-F1
#
_entry.id   AF-A0A4Y7L3F8-F1
#
_cell.length_a   1.000
_cell.length_b   1.000
_cell.length_c   1.000
_cell.angle_alpha   90.00
_cell.angle_beta   90.00
_cell.angle_gamma   90.00
#
_symmetry.space_group_name_H-M   'P 1'
#
loop_
_entity.id
_entity.type
_entity.pdbx_description
1 polymer ?
#
loop_
_entity_poly.entity_id
_entity_poly.type
_entity_poly.pdbx_seq_one_letter_code
_entity_poly.pdbx_strand_id
1 'polypeptide(L)' 'MGPLLDNATVLMGNSPRFEIYGCDFGLGVTAARCGFANKFDGKVTSYRGLTGIGSVMLEPCSTEFCPSQDE' A
#
# COMPACT_ATOMS: atom_id res chain seq x y z
N MET A 1 8.27 -7.93 -11.93
CA MET A 1 7.50 -7.50 -13.12
C MET A 1 6.13 -7.00 -12.68
N GLY A 2 5.98 -5.68 -12.52
CA GLY A 2 4.67 -5.07 -12.32
C GLY A 2 3.81 -5.21 -13.59
N PRO A 3 2.47 -5.09 -13.50
CA PRO A 3 1.63 -5.06 -14.68
C PRO A 3 2.10 -3.91 -15.59
N LEU A 4 2.16 -4.16 -16.90
CA LEU A 4 2.54 -3.18 -17.91
C LEU A 4 1.36 -2.23 -18.10
N LEU A 5 1.20 -1.31 -17.16
CA LEU A 5 0.18 -0.29 -17.19
C LEU A 5 0.78 0.96 -17.85
N ASP A 6 -0.04 1.70 -18.60
CA ASP A 6 0.40 2.97 -19.17
C ASP A 6 0.64 4.02 -18.07
N ASN A 7 1.48 5.02 -18.38
CA ASN A 7 1.90 6.09 -17.45
C ASN A 7 0.75 6.93 -16.87
N ALA A 8 -0.48 6.79 -17.36
CA ALA A 8 -1.66 7.50 -16.86
C ALA A 8 -2.62 6.61 -16.06
N THR A 9 -2.22 5.37 -15.78
CA THR A 9 -3.04 4.45 -14.98
C THR A 9 -2.84 4.62 -13.48
N VAL A 10 -3.91 4.36 -12.73
CA VAL A 10 -3.84 4.17 -11.29
C VAL A 10 -4.42 2.81 -10.95
N LEU A 11 -3.62 1.97 -10.29
CA LEU A 11 -4.07 0.68 -9.78
C LEU A 11 -4.31 0.77 -8.28
N MET A 12 -5.56 0.55 -7.87
CA MET A 12 -5.92 0.45 -6.45
C MET A 12 -5.73 -0.99 -5.97
N GLY A 13 -4.82 -1.18 -5.02
CA GLY A 13 -4.56 -2.46 -4.38
C GLY A 13 -4.94 -2.45 -2.89
N ASN A 14 -5.06 -3.66 -2.34
CA ASN A 14 -5.48 -3.90 -0.95
C ASN A 14 -6.92 -3.42 -0.65
N SER A 15 -7.39 -3.62 0.58
CA SER A 15 -8.70 -3.13 1.01
C SER A 15 -8.67 -2.66 2.46
N PRO A 16 -9.34 -1.55 2.82
CA PRO A 16 -9.51 -1.13 4.22
C PRO A 16 -10.33 -2.12 5.05
N ARG A 17 -10.97 -3.10 4.41
CA ARG A 17 -11.72 -4.17 5.07
C ARG A 17 -10.82 -5.29 5.58
N PHE A 18 -9.58 -5.38 5.10
CA PHE A 18 -8.66 -6.42 5.53
C PHE A 18 -8.11 -6.12 6.92
N GLU A 19 -8.02 -7.16 7.76
CA GLU A 19 -7.52 -7.08 9.13
C GLU A 19 -5.98 -7.13 9.17
N ILE A 20 -5.36 -6.12 8.57
CA ILE A 20 -3.90 -5.96 8.49
C ILE A 20 -3.22 -5.61 9.82
N TYR A 21 -4.00 -5.07 10.77
CA TYR A 21 -3.52 -4.61 12.08
C TYR A 21 -3.79 -5.62 13.20
N GLY A 22 -4.34 -6.80 12.89
CA GLY A 22 -4.67 -7.83 13.88
C GLY A 22 -3.44 -8.58 14.43
N CYS A 23 -2.25 -8.32 13.89
CA CYS A 23 -1.01 -8.90 14.41
C CYS A 23 -0.48 -8.08 15.60
N ASP A 24 -0.52 -8.68 16.79
CA ASP A 24 0.02 -8.10 18.03
C ASP A 24 0.98 -9.10 18.68
N PHE A 25 2.24 -8.68 18.84
CA PHE A 25 3.29 -9.46 19.49
C PHE A 25 3.44 -9.12 20.99
N GLY A 26 2.49 -8.38 21.57
CA GLY A 26 2.56 -7.84 22.93
C GLY A 26 3.14 -6.43 23.00
N LEU A 27 3.23 -5.74 21.86
CA LEU A 27 3.75 -4.36 21.74
C LEU A 27 2.66 -3.39 21.22
N GLY A 28 1.44 -3.88 21.02
CA GLY A 28 0.34 -3.12 20.43
C GLY A 28 0.31 -3.18 18.91
N VAL A 29 -0.55 -2.35 18.31
CA VAL A 29 -0.80 -2.36 16.86
C VAL A 29 0.44 -1.91 16.10
N THR A 30 0.88 -2.76 15.16
CA THR A 30 1.98 -2.43 14.25
C THR A 30 1.45 -1.85 12.94
N ALA A 31 2.08 -0.77 12.45
CA ALA A 31 1.73 -0.20 11.16
C ALA A 31 2.18 -1.11 10.01
N ALA A 32 1.25 -1.78 9.34
CA ALA A 32 1.50 -2.48 8.09
C ALA A 32 1.74 -1.49 6.93
N ARG A 33 2.73 -1.79 6.09
CA ARG A 33 3.10 -1.04 4.87
C ARG A 33 3.30 -2.01 3.71
N CYS A 34 3.23 -1.50 2.48
CA CYS A 34 3.36 -2.34 1.30
C CYS A 34 4.82 -2.72 1.12
N GLY A 35 5.10 -4.02 1.01
CA GLY A 35 6.44 -4.52 0.75
C GLY A 35 6.95 -4.12 -0.62
N PHE A 36 8.28 -4.04 -0.77
CA PHE A 36 8.93 -3.58 -2.00
C PHE A 36 8.44 -4.35 -3.24
N ALA A 37 8.42 -5.68 -3.23
CA ALA A 37 7.98 -6.49 -4.37
C ALA A 37 6.51 -6.24 -4.82
N ASN A 38 5.72 -5.58 -3.98
CA ASN A 38 4.34 -5.22 -4.27
C ASN A 38 4.18 -3.73 -4.62
N LYS A 39 5.26 -2.97 -4.81
CA LYS A 39 5.25 -1.55 -5.20
C LYS A 39 5.67 -1.39 -6.65
N PHE A 40 4.91 -0.61 -7.39
CA PHE A 40 5.21 -0.22 -8.77
C PHE A 40 4.51 1.11 -9.07
N ASP A 41 4.98 1.80 -10.09
CA ASP A 41 4.46 3.11 -10.48
C ASP A 41 2.95 3.06 -10.78
N GLY A 42 2.22 4.09 -10.37
CA GLY A 42 0.77 4.15 -10.49
C GLY A 42 0.00 3.27 -9.49
N LYS A 43 0.66 2.49 -8.61
CA LYS A 43 -0.04 1.72 -7.57
C LYS A 43 -0.38 2.59 -6.37
N VAL A 44 -1.63 2.51 -5.91
CA VAL A 44 -2.07 3.04 -4.62
C VAL A 44 -2.54 1.89 -3.75
N THR A 45 -1.92 1.73 -2.57
CA THR A 45 -2.32 0.70 -1.60
C THR A 45 -3.19 1.32 -0.52
N SER A 46 -4.38 0.75 -0.30
CA SER A 46 -5.32 1.24 0.71
C SER A 46 -5.24 0.45 2.01
N TYR A 47 -5.39 1.13 3.15
CA TYR A 47 -5.39 0.51 4.48
C TYR A 47 -6.54 1.07 5.31
N ARG A 48 -6.95 0.31 6.33
CA ARG A 48 -7.81 0.87 7.38
C ARG A 48 -7.08 2.06 8.03
N GLY A 49 -7.79 3.12 8.37
CA GLY A 49 -7.17 4.25 9.05
C GLY A 49 -6.95 3.98 10.54
N LEU A 50 -5.90 4.59 11.09
CA LEU A 50 -5.46 4.41 12.49
C LEU A 50 -6.00 5.48 13.45
N THR A 51 -6.46 6.63 12.93
CA THR A 51 -6.77 7.82 13.75
C THR A 51 -8.26 8.20 13.78
N GLY A 52 -9.14 7.48 13.07
CA GLY A 52 -10.57 7.80 13.05
C GLY A 52 -11.46 6.65 12.56
N ILE A 53 -12.71 6.62 13.04
CA ILE A 53 -13.71 5.62 12.64
C ILE A 53 -14.05 5.82 11.15
N GLY A 54 -13.97 4.74 10.37
CA GLY A 54 -14.24 4.78 8.93
C GLY A 54 -13.18 5.48 8.08
N SER A 55 -12.06 5.90 8.68
CA SER A 55 -10.95 6.51 7.95
C SER A 55 -10.18 5.47 7.12
N VAL A 56 -9.52 5.94 6.06
CA VAL A 56 -8.69 5.15 5.14
C VAL A 56 -7.33 5.82 5.03
N MET A 57 -6.27 5.04 5.13
CA MET A 57 -4.90 5.48 4.83
C MET A 57 -4.54 5.00 3.43
N LEU A 58 -3.90 5.87 2.64
CA LEU A 58 -3.45 5.55 1.28
C LEU A 58 -1.92 5.64 1.22
N GLU A 59 -1.30 4.64 0.62
CA GLU A 59 0.12 4.63 0.27
C GLU A 59 0.25 4.67 -1.25
N PRO A 60 0.43 5.87 -1.83
CA PRO A 60 0.71 6.02 -3.25
C PRO A 60 2.17 5.67 -3.56
N CYS A 61 2.38 5.11 -4.75
CA CYS A 61 3.68 4.76 -5.28
C CYS A 61 3.84 5.46 -6.63
N SER A 62 4.80 6.37 -6.71
CA SER A 62 5.23 6.98 -7.98
C SER A 62 6.69 6.62 -8.25
N THR A 63 7.10 6.75 -9.50
CA THR A 63 8.50 6.58 -9.93
C THR A 63 9.50 7.43 -9.14
N GLU A 64 9.10 8.60 -8.64
CA GLU A 64 9.95 9.44 -7.78
C GLU A 64 10.19 8.85 -6.39
N PHE A 65 9.21 8.15 -5.83
CA PHE A 65 9.26 7.60 -4.46
C PHE A 65 9.58 6.10 -4.42
N CYS A 66 9.42 5.42 -5.55
CA CYS A 66 9.75 4.01 -5.72
C CYS A 66 10.48 3.85 -7.05
N PRO A 67 11.83 3.80 -7.04
CA PRO A 67 12.57 3.52 -8.26
C PRO A 67 12.07 2.23 -8.88
N SER A 68 12.03 2.20 -10.21
CA SER A 68 11.49 1.07 -10.96
C SER A 68 12.19 -0.22 -10.56
N GLN A 69 11.41 -1.30 -10.44
CA GLN A 69 11.94 -2.64 -10.19
C GLN A 69 12.40 -3.23 -11.50
N ASP A 70 13.37 -2.54 -12.13
CA ASP A 70 14.12 -3.03 -13.26
C ASP A 70 15.37 -3.71 -12.71
N GLU A 71 15.24 -4.99 -12.39
CA GLU A 71 16.29 -5.97 -12.67
C GLU A 71 15.86 -6.77 -13.90
#